data_AF-A0A956S0A1-F1
#
_entry.id   AF-A0A956S0A1-F1
#
_cell.length_a   1.000
_cell.length_b   1.000
_cell.length_c   1.000
_cell.angle_alpha   90.00
_cell.angle_beta   90.00
_cell.angle_gamma   90.00
#
_symmetry.space_group_name_H-M   'P 1'
#
loop_
_entity.id
_entity.type
_entity.pdbx_description
1 polymer ?
#
loop_
_entity_poly.entity_id
_entity_poly.type
_entity_poly.pdbx_seq_one_letter_code
_entity_poly.pdbx_strand_id
1 'polypeptide(L)'
;RLYQQLCASCHGLAAEGQTINPALVVRGTPEEAFRARGIGEFWPYATTLYDYIRRSMPQTAPGSLTPDQVYALVAFLLAENGRIGRDEVVDQTTLPAVEMPGRTRFVLDDRTGGPTIR
;
A
#
# COMPACT_ATOMS: atom_id res chain seq x y z
N ARG A 1 -1.04 16.50 6.02
CA ARG A 1 -2.26 16.85 6.79
C ARG A 1 -3.36 15.80 6.65
N LEU A 2 -3.74 15.39 5.43
CA LEU A 2 -4.80 14.39 5.20
C LEU A 2 -4.57 13.06 5.93
N TYR A 3 -3.37 12.47 5.78
CA TYR A 3 -2.99 11.24 6.48
C TYR A 3 -3.14 11.32 8.00
N GLN A 4 -2.71 12.44 8.61
CA GLN A 4 -2.81 12.65 10.06
C GLN A 4 -4.26 12.69 10.53
N GLN A 5 -5.18 13.20 9.71
CA GLN A 5 -6.60 13.32 10.07
C GLN A 5 -7.36 12.00 9.90
N LEU A 6 -6.98 11.19 8.92
CA LEU A 6 -7.80 10.04 8.49
C LEU A 6 -7.17 8.67 8.77
N CYS A 7 -5.86 8.61 9.00
CA CYS A 7 -5.11 7.34 9.07
C CYS A 7 -4.29 7.20 10.35
N ALA A 8 -3.68 8.29 10.83
CA ALA A 8 -2.66 8.21 11.88
C ALA A 8 -3.18 7.74 13.25
N SER A 9 -4.48 7.89 13.54
CA SER A 9 -5.08 7.37 14.78
C SER A 9 -4.94 5.85 14.91
N CYS A 10 -4.89 5.13 13.79
CA CYS A 10 -4.66 3.69 13.77
C CYS A 10 -3.24 3.33 13.33
N HIS A 11 -2.70 4.01 12.31
CA HIS A 11 -1.43 3.62 11.67
C HIS A 11 -0.19 4.37 12.16
N GLY A 12 -0.33 5.23 13.18
CA GLY A 12 0.77 6.03 13.70
C GLY A 12 1.07 7.28 12.86
N LEU A 13 1.76 8.25 13.45
CA LEU A 13 2.03 9.55 12.82
C LEU A 13 3.02 9.44 11.65
N ALA A 14 3.96 8.51 11.75
CA ALA A 14 4.96 8.21 10.75
C ALA A 14 4.62 6.94 9.94
N ALA A 15 3.37 6.47 9.99
CA ALA A 15 2.90 5.25 9.35
C ALA A 15 3.59 3.96 9.84
N GLU A 16 4.14 4.00 11.05
CA GLU A 16 4.87 2.94 11.73
C GLU A 16 3.98 1.83 12.31
N GLY A 17 2.66 2.01 12.29
CA GLY A 17 1.70 1.09 12.88
C GLY A 17 1.53 1.26 14.38
N GLN A 18 0.65 0.46 14.96
CA GLN A 18 0.42 0.36 16.40
C GLN A 18 0.27 -1.12 16.79
N THR A 19 0.08 -1.43 18.08
CA THR A 19 0.02 -2.81 18.60
C THR A 19 -0.89 -3.76 17.80
N ILE A 20 -2.05 -3.28 17.35
CA ILE A 20 -3.03 -4.08 16.59
C ILE A 20 -3.18 -3.65 15.13
N ASN A 21 -2.69 -2.46 14.78
CA ASN A 21 -2.89 -1.87 13.47
C ASN A 21 -1.59 -1.95 12.66
N PRO A 22 -1.64 -2.38 11.40
CA PRO A 22 -0.43 -2.64 10.63
C PRO A 22 0.37 -1.36 10.36
N ALA A 23 1.69 -1.52 10.29
CA ALA A 23 2.57 -0.51 9.74
C ALA A 23 2.31 -0.35 8.23
N LEU A 24 2.16 0.89 7.76
CA LEU A 24 2.04 1.20 6.33
C LEU A 24 3.39 1.60 5.72
N VAL A 25 4.37 1.95 6.57
CA VAL A 25 5.75 2.21 6.21
C VAL A 25 6.63 1.34 7.09
N VAL A 26 7.33 0.38 6.48
CA VAL A 26 8.30 -0.45 7.19
C VAL A 26 9.70 0.08 6.91
N ARG A 27 10.35 0.58 7.95
CA ARG A 27 11.74 1.05 7.90
C ARG A 27 12.70 -0.15 8.05
N GLY A 28 13.88 -0.07 7.43
CA GLY A 28 14.88 -1.13 7.46
C GLY A 28 15.39 -1.47 6.06
N THR A 29 15.98 -2.64 5.92
CA THR A 29 16.39 -3.17 4.61
C THR A 29 15.18 -3.58 3.77
N PRO A 30 15.29 -3.60 2.42
CA PRO A 30 14.22 -4.07 1.54
C PRO A 30 13.71 -5.48 1.91
N GLU A 31 14.61 -6.35 2.36
CA GLU A 31 14.25 -7.72 2.72
C GLU A 31 13.49 -7.81 4.05
N GLU A 32 13.81 -6.96 5.03
CA GLU A 32 13.02 -6.84 6.27
C GLU A 32 11.62 -6.30 5.98
N ALA A 33 11.52 -5.27 5.14
CA ALA A 33 10.24 -4.70 4.72
C ALA A 33 9.39 -5.70 3.91
N PHE A 34 10.01 -6.53 3.06
CA PHE A 34 9.31 -7.62 2.37
C PHE A 34 8.76 -8.66 3.35
N ARG A 35 9.58 -9.15 4.30
CA ARG A 35 9.14 -10.12 5.31
C ARG A 35 8.02 -9.59 6.20
N ALA A 36 8.04 -8.30 6.49
CA ALA A 36 6.97 -7.60 7.22
C ALA A 36 5.72 -7.33 6.38
N ARG A 37 5.68 -7.74 5.10
CA ARG A 37 4.59 -7.50 4.16
C ARG A 37 4.29 -6.01 3.92
N GLY A 38 5.32 -5.16 4.01
CA GLY A 38 5.19 -3.71 3.85
C GLY A 38 4.79 -3.30 2.43
N ILE A 39 4.09 -2.16 2.32
CA ILE A 39 3.58 -1.64 1.04
C ILE A 39 4.69 -1.51 0.00
N GLY A 40 5.83 -0.91 0.37
CA GLY A 40 6.92 -0.63 -0.57
C GLY A 40 7.54 -1.86 -1.22
N GLU A 41 7.68 -2.97 -0.49
CA GLU A 41 8.47 -4.12 -0.94
C GLU A 41 7.61 -5.35 -1.26
N PHE A 42 6.50 -5.55 -0.55
CA PHE A 42 5.66 -6.75 -0.69
C PHE A 42 4.53 -6.58 -1.69
N TRP A 43 3.90 -5.40 -1.79
CA TRP A 43 2.71 -5.27 -2.66
C TRP A 43 3.12 -5.23 -4.13
N PRO A 44 2.51 -6.04 -5.03
CA PRO A 44 2.95 -6.14 -6.41
C PRO A 44 2.48 -4.99 -7.32
N TYR A 45 1.42 -4.27 -6.93
CA TYR A 45 0.83 -3.21 -7.73
C TYR A 45 0.40 -2.02 -6.86
N ALA A 46 0.82 -0.82 -7.25
CA ALA A 46 0.40 0.41 -6.60
C ALA A 46 -1.12 0.67 -6.77
N THR A 47 -1.72 0.17 -7.86
CA THR A 47 -3.17 0.25 -8.09
C THR A 47 -3.98 -0.53 -7.06
N THR A 48 -3.44 -1.63 -6.50
CA THR A 48 -4.11 -2.37 -5.42
C THR A 48 -4.18 -1.55 -4.14
N LEU A 49 -3.18 -0.70 -3.86
CA LEU A 49 -3.22 0.23 -2.73
C LEU A 49 -4.33 1.27 -2.90
N TYR A 50 -4.46 1.86 -4.09
CA TYR A 50 -5.55 2.79 -4.40
C TYR A 50 -6.92 2.13 -4.22
N ASP A 51 -7.10 0.92 -4.79
CA ASP A 51 -8.38 0.22 -4.71
C ASP A 51 -8.75 -0.11 -3.27
N TYR A 52 -7.79 -0.57 -2.47
CA TYR A 52 -7.98 -0.89 -1.07
C TYR A 52 -8.34 0.35 -0.23
N ILE A 53 -7.59 1.45 -0.38
CA ILE A 53 -7.87 2.69 0.35
C ILE A 53 -9.26 3.23 -0.03
N ARG A 54 -9.59 3.25 -1.33
CA ARG A 54 -10.89 3.73 -1.81
C ARG A 54 -12.06 2.93 -1.26
N ARG A 55 -11.96 1.60 -1.21
CA ARG A 55 -13.10 0.72 -0.88
C ARG A 55 -13.23 0.44 0.61
N SER A 56 -12.10 0.39 1.33
CA SER A 56 -12.07 -0.15 2.68
C SER A 56 -11.66 0.89 3.72
N MET A 57 -11.02 1.99 3.32
CA MET A 57 -10.53 3.01 4.25
C MET A 57 -11.33 4.33 4.19
N PRO A 58 -11.37 5.09 5.29
CA PRO A 58 -10.95 4.70 6.65
C PRO A 58 -11.85 3.57 7.19
N GLN A 59 -11.33 2.72 8.08
CA GLN A 59 -12.07 1.56 8.60
C GLN A 59 -13.41 1.94 9.26
N THR A 60 -13.51 3.14 9.84
CA THR A 60 -14.73 3.67 10.46
C THR A 60 -15.74 4.26 9.48
N ALA A 61 -15.34 4.51 8.23
CA ALA A 61 -16.18 5.05 7.17
C ALA A 61 -15.69 4.61 5.77
N PRO A 62 -15.76 3.30 5.42
CA PRO A 62 -15.31 2.81 4.13
C PRO A 62 -16.04 3.49 2.96
N GLY A 63 -15.32 3.83 1.89
CA GLY A 63 -15.91 4.47 0.70
C GLY A 63 -16.22 5.96 0.85
N SER A 64 -15.85 6.58 1.98
CA SER A 64 -16.12 8.00 2.24
C SER A 64 -15.16 8.98 1.55
N LEU A 65 -14.03 8.49 1.03
CA LEU A 65 -12.98 9.33 0.44
C LEU A 65 -13.31 9.71 -1.01
N THR A 66 -13.02 10.96 -1.38
CA THR A 66 -13.05 11.38 -2.79
C THR A 66 -11.85 10.81 -3.55
N PRO A 67 -11.91 10.67 -4.89
CA PRO A 67 -10.78 10.20 -5.69
C PRO A 67 -9.48 10.97 -5.42
N ASP A 68 -9.54 12.30 -5.33
CA ASP A 68 -8.37 13.13 -5.05
C ASP A 68 -7.76 12.86 -3.68
N GLN A 69 -8.60 12.61 -2.66
CA GLN A 69 -8.13 12.22 -1.34
C GLN A 69 -7.43 10.85 -1.37
N VAL A 70 -7.97 9.90 -2.13
CA VAL A 70 -7.34 8.59 -2.29
C VAL A 70 -5.98 8.73 -2.98
N TYR A 71 -5.89 9.46 -4.09
CA TYR A 71 -4.62 9.69 -4.78
C TYR A 71 -3.60 10.39 -3.89
N ALA A 72 -4.00 11.41 -3.12
CA ALA A 72 -3.11 12.09 -2.18
C ALA A 72 -2.57 11.16 -1.08
N LEU A 73 -3.40 10.25 -0.56
CA LEU A 73 -2.96 9.25 0.43
C LEU A 73 -2.04 8.20 -0.20
N VAL A 74 -2.35 7.74 -1.41
CA VAL A 74 -1.50 6.79 -2.16
C VAL A 74 -0.15 7.41 -2.45
N ALA A 75 -0.11 8.65 -2.96
CA ALA A 75 1.14 9.37 -3.22
C ALA A 75 2.00 9.49 -1.97
N PHE A 76 1.38 9.88 -0.84
CA PHE A 76 2.06 9.97 0.44
C PHE A 76 2.68 8.63 0.85
N LEU A 77 1.91 7.53 0.80
CA LEU A 77 2.40 6.22 1.22
C LEU A 77 3.49 5.68 0.28
N LEU A 78 3.37 5.88 -1.03
CA LEU A 78 4.40 5.48 -1.99
C LEU A 78 5.70 6.29 -1.77
N ALA A 79 5.60 7.59 -1.51
CA ALA A 79 6.75 8.43 -1.23
C ALA A 79 7.44 8.06 0.09
N GLU A 80 6.68 7.79 1.16
CA GLU A 80 7.24 7.37 2.44
C GLU A 80 7.89 5.98 2.39
N ASN A 81 7.45 5.13 1.47
CA ASN A 81 8.07 3.84 1.13
C ASN A 81 9.18 3.97 0.06
N GLY A 82 9.52 5.17 -0.39
CA GLY A 82 10.57 5.43 -1.37
C GLY A 82 10.30 4.77 -2.73
N ARG A 83 9.04 4.70 -3.16
CA ARG A 83 8.65 4.21 -4.49
C ARG A 83 8.52 5.33 -5.52
N ILE A 84 8.26 6.54 -5.06
CA ILE A 84 8.21 7.77 -5.85
C ILE A 84 8.83 8.92 -5.05
N GLY A 85 9.16 10.03 -5.71
CA GLY A 85 9.51 11.29 -5.08
C GLY A 85 8.33 11.97 -4.37
N ARG A 86 8.61 12.81 -3.37
CA ARG A 86 7.57 13.53 -2.61
C ARG A 86 6.77 14.54 -3.43
N ASP A 87 7.33 15.01 -4.55
CA ASP A 87 6.72 16.01 -5.44
C ASP A 87 6.14 15.39 -6.71
N GLU A 88 6.16 14.06 -6.85
CA GLU A 88 5.56 13.38 -8.00
C GLU A 88 4.03 13.39 -7.93
N VAL A 89 3.39 13.64 -9.06
CA VAL A 89 1.93 13.60 -9.20
C VAL A 89 1.49 12.16 -9.41
N VAL A 90 0.51 11.72 -8.61
CA VAL A 90 -0.14 10.42 -8.75
C VAL A 90 -1.59 10.62 -9.18
N ASP A 91 -1.95 10.01 -10.29
CA ASP A 91 -3.28 10.04 -10.91
C ASP A 91 -3.57 8.71 -11.64
N GLN A 92 -4.68 8.66 -12.38
CA GLN A 92 -5.11 7.48 -13.12
C GLN A 92 -4.12 7.01 -14.21
N THR A 93 -3.24 7.91 -14.67
CA THR A 93 -2.28 7.65 -15.75
C THR A 93 -0.93 7.23 -15.18
N THR A 94 -0.49 7.90 -14.12
CA THR A 94 0.83 7.73 -13.51
C THR A 94 0.85 6.59 -12.49
N LEU A 95 -0.22 6.37 -11.73
CA LEU A 95 -0.28 5.31 -10.72
C LEU A 95 -0.02 3.90 -11.29
N PRO A 96 -0.60 3.48 -12.44
CA PRO A 96 -0.33 2.17 -13.02
C PRO A 96 1.12 2.00 -13.51
N ALA A 97 1.85 3.10 -13.72
CA ALA A 97 3.24 3.09 -14.17
C ALA A 97 4.25 2.98 -13.01
N VAL A 98 3.81 3.08 -11.75
CA VAL A 98 4.69 2.93 -10.58
C VAL A 98 5.18 1.49 -10.50
N GLU A 99 6.51 1.31 -10.59
CA GLU A 99 7.15 0.00 -10.43
C GLU A 99 7.24 -0.39 -8.95
N MET A 100 6.68 -1.57 -8.63
CA MET A 100 6.71 -2.12 -7.28
C MET A 100 7.57 -3.39 -7.24
N PRO A 101 8.59 -3.48 -6.35
CA PRO A 101 9.46 -4.66 -6.26
C PRO A 101 8.73 -5.96 -5.97
N GLY A 102 7.59 -5.90 -5.29
CA GLY A 102 6.76 -7.08 -5.02
C GLY A 102 6.33 -7.81 -6.29
N ARG A 103 6.24 -7.13 -7.44
CA ARG A 103 5.74 -7.69 -8.71
C ARG A 103 6.49 -8.93 -9.17
N THR A 104 7.81 -9.01 -8.92
CA THR A 104 8.64 -10.15 -9.33
C THR A 104 8.76 -11.24 -8.25
N ARG A 105 8.15 -11.04 -7.08
CA ARG A 105 8.26 -11.94 -5.92
C ARG A 105 7.06 -12.87 -5.75
N PHE A 106 6.01 -12.73 -6.56
CA PHE A 106 4.88 -13.66 -6.60
C PHE A 106 4.90 -14.47 -7.88
N VAL A 107 4.68 -15.77 -7.75
CA VAL A 107 4.53 -16.72 -8.84
C VAL A 107 3.18 -17.40 -8.75
N LEU A 108 2.66 -17.86 -9.87
CA LEU A 108 1.49 -18.74 -9.85
C LEU A 108 1.85 -20.02 -9.11
N ASP A 109 0.89 -20.54 -8.35
CA ASP A 109 1.05 -21.81 -7.66
C ASP A 109 1.28 -22.93 -8.69
N ASP A 110 2.47 -23.51 -8.64
CA ASP A 110 2.90 -24.61 -9.50
C ASP A 110 2.85 -25.97 -8.78
N ARG A 111 2.33 -26.00 -7.54
CA ARG A 111 2.22 -27.23 -6.77
C ARG A 111 1.27 -28.21 -7.45
N THR A 112 1.78 -29.40 -7.74
CA THR A 112 1.01 -30.53 -8.30
C THR A 112 0.58 -31.51 -7.22
N GLY A 113 -0.48 -32.30 -7.48
CA GLY A 113 -0.87 -33.43 -6.62
C GLY A 113 -1.95 -33.11 -5.57
N GLY A 114 -2.46 -31.88 -5.53
CA GLY A 114 -3.66 -31.52 -4.76
C GLY A 114 -4.97 -31.75 -5.53
N PRO A 115 -6.13 -31.58 -4.87
CA PRO A 115 -7.42 -31.63 -5.55
C PRO A 115 -7.48 -30.54 -6.64
N THR A 116 -7.72 -30.93 -7.88
CA THR A 116 -7.95 -29.97 -8.98
C THR A 116 -9.33 -29.34 -8.84
N ILE A 117 -9.40 -28.03 -8.64
CA ILE A 117 -10.64 -27.27 -8.77
C ILE A 117 -10.99 -27.25 -10.26
N ARG A 118 -12.06 -27.95 -10.64
CA ARG A 118 -12.67 -27.91 -11.98
C ARG A 118 -13.82 -26.92 -11.99
#